data_AF-A0A8H4R579-F1
#
_entry.id   AF-A0A8H4R579-F1
#
_cell.length_a   1.000
_cell.length_b   1.000
_cell.length_c   1.000
_cell.angle_alpha   90.00
_cell.angle_beta   90.00
_cell.angle_gamma   90.00
#
_symmetry.space_group_name_H-M   'P 1'
#
loop_
_entity.id
_entity.type
_entity.pdbx_description
1 polymer ?
#
loop_
_entity_poly.entity_id
_entity_poly.type
_entity_poly.pdbx_seq_one_letter_code
_entity_poly.pdbx_strand_id
1 'polypeptide(L)'
;MPSNALPDPTWRMPKKPALYPGTQTRVFGFPLPVERQIAIADKFKLKPNSKPLARADAGFIHLMEIVPPEWKKYTTVTRRMEGGSGAVVHAFCLYHNTNVTQEEVDNLPSRDSIKQVWEILDCTEGPRWYKYAEV
;
A
#
# COMPACT_ATOMS: atom_id res chain seq x y z
N MET A 1 13.76 -9.27 -33.73
CA MET A 1 12.52 -9.23 -32.94
C MET A 1 12.71 -8.17 -31.86
N PRO A 2 11.97 -7.05 -31.85
CA PRO A 2 12.11 -6.09 -30.77
C PRO A 2 11.52 -6.70 -29.49
N SER A 3 12.31 -6.68 -28.42
CA SER A 3 11.93 -7.14 -27.10
C SER A 3 10.72 -6.32 -26.61
N ASN A 4 9.57 -6.97 -26.45
CA ASN A 4 8.41 -6.46 -25.69
C ASN A 4 8.78 -6.43 -24.20
N ALA A 5 9.79 -5.64 -23.84
CA ALA A 5 9.97 -5.25 -22.45
C ALA A 5 8.73 -4.40 -22.11
N LEU A 6 7.84 -4.96 -21.29
CA LEU A 6 6.82 -4.18 -20.60
C LEU A 6 7.54 -2.94 -20.03
N PRO A 7 7.03 -1.72 -20.25
CA PRO A 7 7.66 -0.54 -19.67
C PRO A 7 7.77 -0.79 -18.17
N ASP A 8 9.01 -0.83 -17.66
CA ASP A 8 9.29 -0.87 -16.23
C ASP A 8 8.38 0.20 -15.64
N PRO A 9 7.40 -0.16 -14.79
CA PRO A 9 6.40 0.81 -14.37
C PRO A 9 7.20 1.88 -13.66
N THR A 10 7.33 3.06 -14.30
CA THR A 10 8.26 4.12 -13.91
C THR A 10 7.76 4.74 -12.63
N TRP A 11 7.90 4.00 -11.55
CA TRP A 11 7.51 4.38 -10.22
C TRP A 11 8.59 5.30 -9.71
N ARG A 12 8.18 6.54 -9.56
CA ARG A 12 8.96 7.53 -8.87
C ARG A 12 8.41 7.60 -7.47
N MET A 13 9.30 7.43 -6.49
CA MET A 13 8.98 7.68 -5.10
C MET A 13 8.34 9.08 -5.00
N PRO A 14 7.12 9.19 -4.46
CA PRO A 14 6.44 10.47 -4.41
C PRO A 14 7.22 11.44 -3.54
N LYS A 15 7.28 12.70 -3.97
CA LYS A 15 7.95 13.76 -3.19
C LYS A 15 7.35 13.83 -1.80
N LYS A 16 8.20 13.80 -0.79
CA LYS A 16 7.81 13.89 0.62
C LYS A 16 7.08 15.23 0.87
N PRO A 17 5.99 15.24 1.66
CA PRO A 17 5.42 16.49 2.14
C PRO A 17 6.33 17.16 3.18
N ALA A 18 6.40 18.48 3.18
CA ALA A 18 7.13 19.23 4.21
C ALA A 18 6.58 18.89 5.62
N LEU A 19 7.46 18.48 6.52
CA LEU A 19 7.14 18.27 7.94
C LEU A 19 7.15 19.65 8.61
N TYR A 20 5.98 20.29 8.75
CA TYR A 20 5.88 21.49 9.58
C TYR A 20 5.81 21.07 11.07
N PRO A 21 6.35 21.86 12.01
CA PRO A 21 6.12 21.63 13.43
C PRO A 21 4.61 21.67 13.73
N GLY A 22 4.05 20.60 14.33
CA GLY A 22 2.60 20.46 14.56
C GLY A 22 1.82 19.70 13.47
N THR A 23 2.51 19.10 12.48
CA THR A 23 1.82 18.43 11.36
C THR A 23 1.40 17.01 11.70
N GLN A 24 0.13 16.71 11.41
CA GLN A 24 -0.50 15.39 11.36
C GLN A 24 0.45 14.24 11.03
N THR A 25 0.38 13.18 11.83
CA THR A 25 1.04 11.90 11.59
C THR A 25 0.69 11.41 10.18
N ARG A 26 1.69 11.04 9.38
CA ARG A 26 1.51 10.48 8.03
C ARG A 26 2.32 9.20 7.87
N VAL A 27 1.81 8.28 7.06
CA VAL A 27 2.48 7.03 6.73
C VAL A 27 2.79 6.98 5.24
N PHE A 28 3.92 6.39 4.91
CA PHE A 28 4.27 6.04 3.54
C PHE A 28 4.07 4.54 3.34
N GLY A 29 3.18 4.18 2.41
CA GLY A 29 2.78 2.79 2.24
C GLY A 29 1.82 2.55 1.09
N PHE A 30 1.33 1.31 1.02
CA PHE A 30 0.34 0.87 0.04
C PHE A 30 -1.05 0.81 0.67
N PRO A 31 -2.04 1.53 0.12
CA PRO A 31 -3.41 1.42 0.60
C PRO A 31 -4.03 0.10 0.11
N LEU A 32 -4.71 -0.57 1.03
CA LEU A 32 -5.43 -1.83 0.85
C LEU A 32 -6.90 -1.60 1.21
N PRO A 33 -7.68 -0.98 0.31
CA PRO A 33 -9.12 -0.95 0.46
C PRO A 33 -9.69 -2.38 0.41
N VAL A 34 -10.93 -2.56 0.88
CA VAL A 34 -11.58 -3.88 1.00
C VAL A 34 -11.59 -4.62 -0.33
N GLU A 35 -11.84 -3.91 -1.43
CA GLU A 35 -11.87 -4.46 -2.78
C GLU A 35 -10.51 -5.06 -3.19
N ARG A 36 -9.40 -4.45 -2.74
CA ARG A 36 -8.05 -4.98 -3.00
C ARG A 36 -7.78 -6.23 -2.18
N GLN A 37 -8.23 -6.27 -0.94
CA GLN A 37 -8.09 -7.46 -0.10
C GLN A 37 -8.88 -8.64 -0.69
N ILE A 38 -10.09 -8.38 -1.23
CA ILE A 38 -10.89 -9.37 -1.96
C ILE A 38 -10.16 -9.83 -3.22
N ALA A 39 -9.58 -8.91 -4.00
CA ALA A 39 -8.82 -9.26 -5.21
C ALA A 39 -7.61 -10.17 -4.91
N ILE A 40 -6.91 -9.93 -3.80
CA ILE A 40 -5.85 -10.82 -3.32
C ILE A 40 -6.44 -12.20 -2.97
N ALA A 41 -7.56 -12.24 -2.24
CA ALA A 41 -8.23 -13.50 -1.95
C ALA A 41 -8.64 -14.27 -3.20
N ASP A 42 -9.14 -13.59 -4.25
CA ASP A 42 -9.47 -14.21 -5.53
C ASP A 42 -8.22 -14.77 -6.23
N LYS A 43 -7.14 -13.98 -6.28
CA LYS A 43 -5.86 -14.37 -6.90
C LYS A 43 -5.32 -15.67 -6.29
N PHE A 44 -5.43 -15.83 -4.98
CA PHE A 44 -4.95 -17.01 -4.25
C PHE A 44 -6.06 -18.05 -3.98
N LYS A 45 -7.25 -17.88 -4.56
CA LYS A 45 -8.42 -18.76 -4.38
C LYS A 45 -8.78 -19.02 -2.90
N LEU A 46 -8.63 -18.00 -2.06
CA LEU A 46 -8.91 -18.05 -0.63
C LEU A 46 -10.40 -17.88 -0.35
N LYS A 47 -10.96 -18.83 0.42
CA LYS A 47 -12.36 -18.81 0.88
C LYS A 47 -13.38 -18.46 -0.24
N PRO A 48 -13.38 -19.18 -1.38
CA PRO A 48 -14.13 -18.80 -2.59
C PRO A 48 -15.66 -18.69 -2.39
N ASN A 49 -16.21 -19.41 -1.42
CA ASN A 49 -17.65 -19.43 -1.12
C ASN A 49 -18.04 -18.59 0.11
N SER A 50 -17.13 -17.76 0.61
CA SER A 50 -17.36 -16.93 1.80
C SER A 50 -17.89 -15.54 1.46
N LYS A 51 -18.49 -14.87 2.46
CA LYS A 51 -18.95 -13.48 2.35
C LYS A 51 -17.78 -12.55 2.01
N PRO A 52 -18.02 -11.40 1.32
CA PRO A 52 -16.98 -10.46 0.92
C PRO A 52 -16.02 -10.04 2.04
N LEU A 53 -16.53 -9.74 3.25
CA LEU A 53 -15.69 -9.38 4.39
C LEU A 53 -14.77 -10.51 4.84
N ALA A 54 -15.29 -11.74 4.96
CA ALA A 54 -14.47 -12.89 5.35
C ALA A 54 -13.39 -13.24 4.31
N ARG A 55 -13.64 -12.87 3.04
CA ARG A 55 -12.67 -12.98 1.95
C ARG A 55 -11.63 -11.86 2.02
N ALA A 56 -12.05 -10.63 2.29
CA ALA A 56 -11.13 -9.52 2.55
C ALA A 56 -10.17 -9.85 3.70
N ASP A 57 -10.69 -10.33 4.83
CA ASP A 57 -9.86 -10.76 5.98
C ASP A 57 -8.87 -11.85 5.58
N ALA A 58 -9.30 -12.86 4.81
CA ALA A 58 -8.41 -13.92 4.35
C ALA A 58 -7.33 -13.41 3.40
N GLY A 59 -7.67 -12.51 2.49
CA GLY A 59 -6.72 -11.86 1.59
C GLY A 59 -5.70 -11.02 2.34
N PHE A 60 -6.13 -10.29 3.37
CA PHE A 60 -5.24 -9.51 4.22
C PHE A 60 -4.30 -10.40 5.05
N ILE A 61 -4.82 -11.45 5.69
CA ILE A 61 -4.00 -12.40 6.47
C ILE A 61 -2.95 -13.04 5.58
N HIS A 62 -3.35 -13.54 4.41
CA HIS A 62 -2.42 -14.18 3.49
C HIS A 62 -1.36 -13.20 2.96
N LEU A 63 -1.77 -11.95 2.69
CA LEU A 63 -0.83 -10.90 2.32
C LEU A 63 0.25 -10.71 3.40
N MET A 64 -0.13 -10.68 4.68
CA MET A 64 0.79 -10.53 5.82
C MET A 64 1.74 -11.73 6.00
N GLU A 65 1.41 -12.90 5.44
CA GLU A 65 2.29 -14.06 5.41
C GLU A 65 3.37 -13.93 4.34
N ILE A 66 3.01 -13.43 3.15
CA ILE A 66 3.87 -13.39 1.96
C ILE A 66 4.68 -12.11 1.82
N VAL A 67 4.27 -10.99 2.44
CA VAL A 67 5.07 -9.77 2.41
C VAL A 67 6.35 -9.92 3.24
N PRO A 68 7.44 -9.24 2.85
CA PRO A 68 8.67 -9.20 3.62
C PRO A 68 8.42 -8.74 5.08
N PRO A 69 9.17 -9.27 6.07
CA PRO A 69 8.99 -8.94 7.48
C PRO A 69 8.96 -7.44 7.80
N GLU A 70 9.74 -6.64 7.08
CA GLU A 70 9.81 -5.18 7.25
C GLU A 70 8.51 -4.46 6.85
N TRP A 71 7.66 -5.10 6.03
CA TRP A 71 6.36 -4.59 5.59
C TRP A 71 5.17 -5.15 6.38
N LYS A 72 5.41 -6.00 7.39
CA LYS A 72 4.36 -6.55 8.27
C LYS A 72 3.80 -5.55 9.28
N LYS A 73 3.94 -4.26 8.99
CA LYS A 73 3.37 -3.16 9.76
C LYS A 73 2.23 -2.55 8.97
N TYR A 74 1.07 -2.41 9.62
CA TYR A 74 -0.10 -1.82 8.98
C TYR A 74 -0.80 -0.82 9.90
N THR A 75 -1.48 0.15 9.30
CA THR A 75 -2.32 1.10 10.02
C THR A 75 -3.54 1.44 9.18
N THR A 76 -4.53 2.08 9.78
CA THR A 76 -5.69 2.58 9.05
C THR A 76 -5.39 4.00 8.56
N VAL A 77 -5.59 4.22 7.28
CA VAL A 77 -5.38 5.52 6.64
C VAL A 77 -6.64 6.03 6.01
N THR A 78 -6.70 7.35 5.91
CA THR A 78 -7.74 8.05 5.18
C THR A 78 -7.30 8.28 3.74
N ARG A 79 -8.02 7.70 2.78
CA ARG A 79 -7.81 7.89 1.34
C ARG A 79 -9.02 8.58 0.73
N ARG A 80 -8.79 9.59 -0.12
CA ARG A 80 -9.82 10.12 -1.01
C ARG A 80 -9.85 9.27 -2.28
N MET A 81 -11.04 8.87 -2.72
CA MET A 81 -11.18 8.20 -4.02
C MET A 81 -10.86 9.19 -5.16
N GLU A 82 -9.94 8.82 -6.04
CA GLU A 82 -9.70 9.54 -7.29
C GLU A 82 -10.78 9.11 -8.30
N GLY A 83 -11.62 10.05 -8.79
CA GLY A 83 -12.60 9.77 -9.86
C GLY A 83 -14.09 9.88 -9.51
N GLY A 84 -14.48 10.26 -8.30
CA GLY A 84 -15.90 10.50 -7.95
C GLY A 84 -16.11 10.97 -6.50
N SER A 85 -17.17 11.77 -6.29
CA SER A 85 -17.75 12.38 -5.06
C SER A 85 -16.81 13.01 -4.00
N GLY A 86 -15.50 12.84 -4.08
CA GLY A 86 -14.56 13.23 -3.02
C GLY A 86 -14.70 12.39 -1.75
N ALA A 87 -15.41 11.26 -1.82
CA ALA A 87 -15.67 10.40 -0.67
C ALA A 87 -14.36 9.95 -0.01
N VAL A 88 -14.35 10.10 1.31
CA VAL A 88 -13.27 9.69 2.17
C VAL A 88 -13.50 8.24 2.57
N VAL A 89 -12.53 7.38 2.26
CA VAL A 89 -12.57 5.95 2.56
C VAL A 89 -11.44 5.61 3.52
N HIS A 90 -11.75 4.76 4.50
CA HIS A 90 -10.76 4.17 5.38
C HIS A 90 -10.22 2.90 4.73
N ALA A 91 -8.90 2.80 4.63
CA ALA A 91 -8.21 1.62 4.10
C ALA A 91 -7.13 1.18 5.07
N PHE A 92 -6.83 -0.11 5.13
CA PHE A 92 -5.57 -0.54 5.72
C PHE A 92 -4.42 -0.05 4.84
N CYS A 93 -3.28 0.24 5.43
CA CYS A 93 -2.09 0.67 4.73
C CYS A 93 -0.91 -0.12 5.25
N LEU A 94 -0.29 -0.94 4.40
CA LEU A 94 1.01 -1.52 4.69
C LEU A 94 2.03 -0.40 4.59
N TYR A 95 2.61 -0.01 5.71
CA TYR A 95 3.53 1.12 5.74
C TYR A 95 4.96 0.67 5.99
N HIS A 96 5.87 1.26 5.23
CA HIS A 96 7.30 1.06 5.45
C HIS A 96 7.81 2.01 6.54
N ASN A 97 7.33 3.25 6.53
CA ASN A 97 7.82 4.30 7.42
C ASN A 97 6.73 5.28 7.86
N THR A 98 6.94 5.84 9.04
CA THR A 98 6.12 6.90 9.65
C THR A 98 7.06 8.05 9.99
N ASN A 99 6.74 9.28 9.59
CA ASN A 99 7.47 10.50 10.00
C ASN A 99 9.02 10.49 9.88
N VAL A 100 9.63 9.72 8.97
CA VAL A 100 11.10 9.62 8.82
C VAL A 100 11.76 10.89 8.25
N THR A 101 13.01 11.14 8.61
CA THR A 101 13.88 12.23 8.15
C THR A 101 14.40 12.00 6.71
N GLN A 102 14.98 13.03 6.08
CA GLN A 102 15.48 12.93 4.70
C GLN A 102 16.68 11.95 4.58
N GLU A 103 17.54 11.93 5.60
CA GLU A 103 18.73 11.07 5.67
C GLU A 103 18.36 9.58 5.82
N GLU A 104 17.27 9.28 6.52
CA GLU A 104 16.72 7.92 6.60
C GLU A 104 16.14 7.46 5.26
N VAL A 105 15.54 8.38 4.48
CA VAL A 105 14.99 8.10 3.13
C VAL A 105 16.09 7.80 2.13
N ASP A 106 17.19 8.55 2.17
CA ASP A 106 18.30 8.38 1.23
C ASP A 106 19.11 7.10 1.51
N ASN A 107 19.03 6.59 2.75
CA ASN A 107 19.61 5.32 3.17
C ASN A 107 18.62 4.15 3.15
N LEU A 108 17.40 4.35 2.65
CA LEU A 108 16.43 3.26 2.58
C LEU A 108 16.92 2.18 1.60
N PRO A 109 17.15 0.93 2.05
CA PRO A 109 17.44 -0.21 1.16
C PRO A 109 16.21 -0.62 0.33
N SER A 110 15.16 0.20 0.31
CA SER A 110 13.79 -0.22 0.13
C SER A 110 13.30 -0.20 -1.31
N ARG A 111 14.12 0.14 -2.32
CA ARG A 111 13.62 0.11 -3.71
C ARG A 111 13.26 -1.30 -4.15
N ASP A 112 14.10 -2.28 -3.81
CA ASP A 112 13.85 -3.67 -4.13
C ASP A 112 12.71 -4.25 -3.29
N SER A 113 12.62 -3.92 -1.99
CA SER A 113 11.51 -4.38 -1.14
C SER A 113 10.17 -3.71 -1.50
N ILE A 114 10.17 -2.42 -1.85
CA ILE A 114 8.98 -1.72 -2.40
C ILE A 114 8.53 -2.41 -3.69
N LYS A 115 9.46 -2.71 -4.60
CA LYS A 115 9.15 -3.37 -5.87
C LYS A 115 8.58 -4.77 -5.64
N GLN A 116 9.18 -5.56 -4.75
CA GLN A 116 8.69 -6.88 -4.39
C GLN A 116 7.27 -6.83 -3.82
N VAL A 117 7.00 -5.90 -2.89
CA VAL A 117 5.65 -5.73 -2.35
C VAL A 117 4.68 -5.24 -3.42
N TRP A 118 5.11 -4.36 -4.31
CA TRP A 118 4.28 -3.87 -5.40
C TRP A 118 3.87 -4.99 -6.37
N GLU A 119 4.79 -5.90 -6.70
CA GLU A 119 4.55 -7.08 -7.52
C GLU A 119 3.59 -8.07 -6.82
N ILE A 120 3.76 -8.30 -5.52
CA ILE A 120 2.85 -9.13 -4.71
C ILE A 120 1.42 -8.56 -4.77
N LEU A 121 1.31 -7.24 -4.56
CA LEU A 121 0.03 -6.53 -4.54
C LEU A 121 -0.62 -6.42 -5.92
N ASP A 122 0.15 -6.57 -7.00
CA ASP A 122 -0.34 -6.59 -8.37
C ASP A 122 -1.23 -5.38 -8.67
N CYS A 123 -0.79 -4.21 -8.22
CA CYS A 123 -1.56 -2.98 -8.30
C CYS A 123 -0.93 -2.00 -9.28
N THR A 124 -1.77 -1.19 -9.92
CA THR A 124 -1.34 -0.13 -10.83
C THR A 124 -0.87 1.12 -10.08
N GLU A 125 -1.21 1.24 -8.80
CA GLU A 125 -0.86 2.37 -7.95
C GLU A 125 0.29 1.98 -7.00
N GLY A 126 1.45 2.63 -7.16
CA GLY A 126 2.55 2.49 -6.21
C GLY A 126 2.29 3.19 -4.86
N PRO A 127 3.19 3.03 -3.88
CA PRO A 127 2.97 3.55 -2.54
C PRO A 127 2.99 5.08 -2.53
N ARG A 128 2.17 5.67 -1.64
CA ARG A 128 2.03 7.12 -1.47
C ARG A 128 2.02 7.51 0.00
N TRP A 129 2.03 8.82 0.25
CA TRP A 129 1.85 9.39 1.59
C TRP A 129 0.37 9.48 1.93
N TYR A 130 -0.03 8.88 3.04
CA TYR A 130 -1.38 8.92 3.56
C TYR A 130 -1.41 9.53 4.96
N LYS A 131 -2.52 10.17 5.32
CA LYS A 131 -2.78 10.59 6.69
C LYS A 131 -3.32 9.41 7.48
N TYR A 132 -2.97 9.33 8.76
CA TYR A 132 -3.65 8.40 9.66
C TYR A 132 -5.14 8.67 9.64
N ALA A 133 -5.94 7.61 9.73
CA ALA A 133 -7.35 7.77 10.06
C ALA A 133 -7.46 8.28 11.49
N GLU A 134 -7.98 9.49 11.66
CA GLU A 134 -8.50 9.95 12.95
C GLU A 134 -9.70 9.04 13.26
N VAL A 135 -9.58 8.25 14.33
CA VAL A 135 -10.63 7.34 14.83
C VAL A 135 -11.62 8.11 15.66
#